data_AF-A0A232LVH8-F1
#
_entry.id   AF-A0A232LVH8-F1
#
_cell.length_a   1.000
_cell.length_b   1.000
_cell.length_c   1.000
_cell.angle_alpha   90.00
_cell.angle_beta   90.00
_cell.angle_gamma   90.00
#
_symmetry.space_group_name_H-M   'P 1'
#
loop_
_entity.id
_entity.type
_entity.pdbx_description
1 polymer ?
#
loop_
_entity_poly.entity_id
_entity_poly.type
_entity_poly.pdbx_seq_one_letter_code
_entity_poly.pdbx_strand_id
1 'polypeptide(L)'
;YIPRGSVEAELTFFSSPEDGSAPFHYVEDPPEGQPKHNYGIVQHKVQVDDIRGDENEYNLDKDAFDTVRNVASTTTYLTFNSDEEVQKLYYPEVEQLLLEKVSGAHRVILFDHTIRRQDPEAKRQPVMRAHSDQTDRAAETRVRLHVPNQKDAEELLKGRYRIINVWRPLNGAVQSFPLAIASAVSVQDSDLMPVEHRYPNRNGEIIGVKYNPNLRWKYWSGMSNDERLLLKCSDTKNGVGQRVPHTAFVDPRTPEGAKPRESIEVRALVFGQHFVQIRFFAAAASENMPRITDAIKKDHRELEAYYNTIVKSGDPDQQTRFQNQFTWELARHSISEELVVYPAFERYLKGGSAIAEKDRHEHQIVKEKLKTFQNMKCTDPNFIPRLKSLMDDLSKHILEEERDDLPRLDNALTSRESESLSNQFERTKMFVPTRSHPMAPDKPPFETAVGLMAAPIDRLADIFRKFPEEL
;
A
#
# COMPACT_ATOMS: atom_id res chain seq x y z
N TYR A 1 -13.89 -28.05 -14.89
CA TYR A 1 -13.31 -28.90 -13.84
C TYR A 1 -12.02 -28.25 -13.37
N ILE A 2 -11.78 -28.17 -12.05
CA ILE A 2 -10.58 -27.54 -11.47
C ILE A 2 -9.77 -28.66 -10.78
N PRO A 3 -8.51 -28.93 -11.17
CA PRO A 3 -7.64 -29.86 -10.44
C PRO A 3 -7.43 -29.42 -8.98
N ARG A 4 -7.66 -30.33 -8.03
CA ARG A 4 -7.51 -30.11 -6.58
C ARG A 4 -6.59 -31.17 -5.98
N GLY A 5 -5.91 -30.83 -4.88
CA GLY A 5 -5.02 -31.72 -4.13
C GLY A 5 -3.61 -31.78 -4.73
N SER A 6 -2.63 -32.18 -3.92
CA SER A 6 -1.23 -32.20 -4.31
C SER A 6 -0.95 -32.99 -5.60
N VAL A 7 0.08 -32.60 -6.33
CA VAL A 7 0.41 -33.15 -7.64
C VAL A 7 1.92 -33.21 -7.86
N GLU A 8 2.37 -34.26 -8.55
CA GLU A 8 3.72 -34.27 -9.12
C GLU A 8 3.68 -33.54 -10.47
N ALA A 9 4.41 -32.44 -10.58
CA ALA A 9 4.47 -31.63 -11.78
C ALA A 9 5.92 -31.32 -12.16
N GLU A 10 6.15 -31.06 -13.44
CA GLU A 10 7.45 -30.64 -13.94
C GLU A 10 7.64 -29.13 -13.75
N LEU A 11 8.66 -28.75 -12.98
CA LEU A 11 9.09 -27.36 -12.83
C LEU A 11 10.45 -27.16 -13.50
N THR A 12 10.66 -25.96 -14.05
CA THR A 12 11.92 -25.58 -14.70
C THR A 12 12.76 -24.71 -13.76
N PHE A 13 14.00 -25.12 -13.54
CA PHE A 13 14.96 -24.50 -12.64
C PHE A 13 16.14 -23.91 -13.41
N PHE A 14 16.85 -22.98 -12.77
CA PHE A 14 18.08 -22.39 -13.26
C PHE A 14 19.26 -23.37 -13.15
N SER A 15 20.12 -23.41 -14.17
CA SER A 15 21.42 -24.09 -14.14
C SER A 15 22.54 -23.08 -14.38
N SER A 16 23.56 -23.09 -13.53
CA SER A 16 24.72 -22.18 -13.64
C SER A 16 25.46 -22.38 -14.97
N PRO A 17 26.09 -21.33 -15.52
CA PRO A 17 26.99 -21.45 -16.67
C PRO A 17 28.10 -22.48 -16.40
N GLU A 18 28.39 -23.35 -17.37
CA GLU A 18 29.39 -24.41 -17.24
C GLU A 18 30.82 -23.87 -17.04
N ASP A 19 31.09 -22.67 -17.57
CA ASP A 19 32.36 -21.97 -17.45
C ASP A 19 32.55 -21.24 -16.11
N GLY A 20 31.55 -21.28 -15.22
CA GLY A 20 31.56 -20.59 -13.92
C GLY A 20 31.40 -19.07 -14.00
N SER A 21 31.09 -18.52 -15.17
CA SER A 21 30.84 -17.08 -15.34
C SER A 21 29.59 -16.62 -14.58
N ALA A 22 29.53 -15.32 -14.26
CA ALA A 22 28.35 -14.72 -13.66
C ALA A 22 27.18 -14.78 -14.67
N PRO A 23 25.98 -15.23 -14.27
CA PRO A 23 24.87 -15.39 -15.19
C PRO A 23 24.25 -14.04 -15.57
N PHE A 24 23.90 -13.89 -16.85
CA PHE A 24 23.24 -12.71 -17.40
C PHE A 24 22.10 -13.08 -18.37
N HIS A 25 21.21 -12.13 -18.60
CA HIS A 25 20.15 -12.19 -19.60
C HIS A 25 19.92 -10.78 -20.20
N TYR A 26 20.00 -10.68 -21.52
CA TYR A 26 19.60 -9.47 -22.25
C TYR A 26 18.09 -9.41 -22.34
N VAL A 27 17.47 -8.36 -21.81
CA VAL A 27 16.01 -8.23 -21.85
C VAL A 27 15.53 -7.93 -23.27
N GLU A 28 16.26 -7.07 -23.97
CA GLU A 28 16.09 -6.73 -25.39
C GLU A 28 17.09 -7.49 -26.26
N ASP A 29 17.15 -7.21 -27.55
CA ASP A 29 18.05 -7.91 -28.47
C ASP A 29 19.52 -7.76 -28.03
N PRO A 30 20.27 -8.87 -27.94
CA PRO A 30 21.66 -8.82 -27.54
C PRO A 30 22.52 -8.13 -28.61
N PRO A 31 23.69 -7.57 -28.25
CA PRO A 31 24.68 -7.14 -29.23
C PRO A 31 25.01 -8.28 -30.21
N GLU A 32 25.33 -7.91 -31.45
CA GLU A 32 25.63 -8.88 -32.51
C GLU A 32 26.68 -9.90 -32.06
N GLY A 33 26.37 -11.19 -32.25
CA GLY A 33 27.24 -12.31 -31.86
C GLY A 33 27.16 -12.75 -30.39
N GLN A 34 26.36 -12.07 -29.55
CA GLN A 34 26.19 -12.48 -28.14
C GLN A 34 24.91 -13.30 -27.93
N PRO A 35 24.95 -14.33 -27.07
CA PRO A 35 23.75 -15.08 -26.73
C PRO A 35 22.81 -14.23 -25.86
N LYS A 36 21.52 -14.51 -25.94
CA LYS A 36 20.48 -13.85 -25.11
C LYS A 36 20.74 -14.02 -23.61
N HIS A 37 21.30 -15.15 -23.20
CA HIS A 37 21.74 -15.47 -21.84
C HIS A 37 22.88 -16.51 -21.88
N ASN A 38 23.67 -16.62 -20.81
CA ASN A 38 24.76 -17.61 -20.69
C ASN A 38 24.47 -18.77 -19.72
N TYR A 39 23.31 -18.80 -19.08
CA TYR A 39 22.92 -19.86 -18.15
C TYR A 39 21.99 -20.88 -18.82
N GLY A 40 21.93 -22.09 -18.24
CA GLY A 40 21.05 -23.16 -18.67
C GLY A 40 19.75 -23.23 -17.87
N ILE A 41 18.87 -24.13 -18.28
CA ILE A 41 17.67 -24.51 -17.52
C ILE A 41 17.60 -26.03 -17.42
N VAL A 42 17.03 -26.52 -16.32
CA VAL A 42 16.85 -27.95 -16.07
C VAL A 42 15.45 -28.20 -15.54
N GLN A 43 14.81 -29.27 -15.99
CA GLN A 43 13.47 -29.64 -15.56
C GLN A 43 13.53 -30.79 -14.55
N HIS A 44 12.75 -30.67 -13.49
CA HIS A 44 12.60 -31.72 -12.50
C HIS A 44 11.12 -31.90 -12.17
N LYS A 45 10.72 -33.16 -12.03
CA LYS A 45 9.45 -33.49 -11.40
C LYS A 45 9.56 -33.21 -9.90
N VAL A 46 8.60 -32.47 -9.37
CA VAL A 46 8.52 -32.15 -7.95
C VAL A 46 7.09 -32.28 -7.46
N GLN A 47 6.96 -32.59 -6.18
CA GLN A 47 5.70 -32.52 -5.48
C GLN A 47 5.32 -31.05 -5.27
N VAL A 48 4.12 -30.67 -5.71
CA VAL A 48 3.52 -29.35 -5.47
C VAL A 48 2.26 -29.56 -4.64
N ASP A 49 2.29 -29.13 -3.38
CA ASP A 49 1.16 -29.35 -2.47
C ASP A 49 0.08 -28.28 -2.61
N ASP A 50 -1.17 -28.72 -2.66
CA ASP A 50 -2.31 -27.81 -2.70
C ASP A 50 -2.58 -27.26 -1.30
N ILE A 51 -2.60 -25.93 -1.14
CA ILE A 51 -2.89 -25.27 0.14
C ILE A 51 -4.37 -24.99 0.35
N ARG A 52 -5.23 -25.34 -0.63
CA ARG A 52 -6.67 -25.11 -0.54
C ARG A 52 -7.26 -25.81 0.69
N GLY A 53 -7.83 -25.02 1.60
CA GLY A 53 -8.36 -25.49 2.88
C GLY A 53 -7.43 -25.27 4.07
N ASP A 54 -6.13 -25.12 3.83
CA ASP A 54 -5.08 -24.94 4.85
C ASP A 54 -4.44 -23.54 4.75
N GLU A 55 -5.18 -22.58 4.19
CA GLU A 55 -4.69 -21.22 3.89
C GLU A 55 -4.11 -20.51 5.13
N ASN A 56 -4.70 -20.75 6.30
CA ASN A 56 -4.33 -20.14 7.58
C ASN A 56 -3.00 -20.65 8.16
N GLU A 57 -2.40 -21.68 7.57
CA GLU A 57 -1.10 -22.18 8.00
C GLU A 57 0.07 -21.32 7.49
N TYR A 58 -0.17 -20.45 6.52
CA TYR A 58 0.87 -19.70 5.81
C TYR A 58 0.82 -18.21 6.16
N ASN A 59 1.98 -17.55 6.19
CA ASN A 59 2.04 -16.09 6.34
C ASN A 59 3.34 -15.51 5.80
N LEU A 60 3.35 -14.19 5.60
CA LEU A 60 4.48 -13.47 5.02
C LEU A 60 5.78 -13.58 5.84
N ASP A 61 5.74 -13.59 7.18
CA ASP A 61 6.96 -13.61 8.01
C ASP A 61 7.59 -15.02 8.05
N LYS A 62 6.80 -16.09 7.90
CA LYS A 62 7.29 -17.48 7.88
C LYS A 62 7.59 -17.95 6.45
N ASP A 63 6.58 -17.93 5.57
CA ASP A 63 6.63 -18.59 4.26
C ASP A 63 6.96 -17.65 3.11
N ALA A 64 7.03 -16.34 3.37
CA ALA A 64 7.15 -15.27 2.37
C ALA A 64 5.96 -15.17 1.39
N PHE A 65 4.84 -15.82 1.69
CA PHE A 65 3.57 -15.62 0.99
C PHE A 65 2.39 -15.67 1.94
N ASP A 66 1.26 -15.13 1.52
CA ASP A 66 0.01 -15.15 2.29
C ASP A 66 -1.20 -15.12 1.34
N THR A 67 -2.36 -15.53 1.82
CA THR A 67 -3.58 -15.65 1.04
C THR A 67 -4.69 -14.80 1.64
N VAL A 68 -5.44 -14.11 0.79
CA VAL A 68 -6.60 -13.33 1.22
C VAL A 68 -7.80 -13.72 0.38
N ARG A 69 -8.90 -14.07 1.05
CA ARG A 69 -10.17 -14.47 0.42
C ARG A 69 -11.23 -13.38 0.58
N ASN A 70 -12.30 -13.48 -0.21
CA ASN A 70 -13.47 -12.60 -0.14
C ASN A 70 -13.12 -11.12 -0.29
N VAL A 71 -12.12 -10.81 -1.12
CA VAL A 71 -11.70 -9.44 -1.41
C VAL A 71 -12.65 -8.85 -2.44
N ALA A 72 -13.57 -8.01 -1.95
CA ALA A 72 -14.47 -7.25 -2.80
C ALA A 72 -13.68 -6.41 -3.82
N SER A 73 -14.23 -6.25 -5.00
CA SER A 73 -13.64 -5.44 -6.06
C SER A 73 -14.72 -4.78 -6.88
N THR A 74 -14.55 -3.50 -7.13
CA THR A 74 -15.41 -2.69 -8.01
C THR A 74 -15.00 -2.81 -9.47
N THR A 75 -13.81 -3.35 -9.73
CA THR A 75 -13.25 -3.54 -11.07
C THR A 75 -14.00 -4.59 -11.87
N THR A 76 -14.10 -4.37 -13.18
CA THR A 76 -14.64 -5.36 -14.13
C THR A 76 -13.52 -5.95 -14.97
N TYR A 77 -13.82 -6.99 -15.75
CA TYR A 77 -12.85 -7.55 -16.70
C TYR A 77 -12.27 -6.49 -17.66
N LEU A 78 -13.08 -5.51 -18.08
CA LEU A 78 -12.65 -4.46 -19.01
C LEU A 78 -11.66 -3.46 -18.39
N THR A 79 -11.67 -3.31 -17.06
CA THR A 79 -10.69 -2.47 -16.34
C THR A 79 -9.26 -2.89 -16.69
N PHE A 80 -9.00 -4.19 -16.89
CA PHE A 80 -7.68 -4.74 -17.18
C PHE A 80 -7.24 -4.63 -18.64
N ASN A 81 -7.94 -3.83 -19.44
CA ASN A 81 -7.52 -3.50 -20.81
C ASN A 81 -6.88 -2.10 -20.91
N SER A 82 -6.81 -1.34 -19.81
CA SER A 82 -6.22 0.00 -19.77
C SER A 82 -5.39 0.19 -18.51
N ASP A 83 -4.11 0.55 -18.67
CA ASP A 83 -3.22 0.85 -17.55
C ASP A 83 -3.76 2.01 -16.69
N GLU A 84 -4.40 3.00 -17.32
CA GLU A 84 -5.02 4.14 -16.62
C GLU A 84 -6.18 3.70 -15.73
N GLU A 85 -7.07 2.83 -16.23
CA GLU A 85 -8.19 2.31 -15.45
C GLU A 85 -7.72 1.37 -14.33
N VAL A 86 -6.67 0.58 -14.56
CA VAL A 86 -6.03 -0.23 -13.50
C VAL A 86 -5.50 0.68 -12.39
N GLN A 87 -4.77 1.74 -12.74
CA GLN A 87 -4.23 2.69 -11.75
C GLN A 87 -5.32 3.47 -11.02
N LYS A 88 -6.41 3.82 -11.71
CA LYS A 88 -7.50 4.60 -11.12
C LYS A 88 -8.41 3.76 -10.22
N LEU A 89 -8.72 2.53 -10.62
CA LEU A 89 -9.75 1.71 -9.97
C LEU A 89 -9.19 0.55 -9.15
N TYR A 90 -8.12 -0.11 -9.61
CA TYR A 90 -7.60 -1.31 -8.94
C TYR A 90 -6.48 -1.02 -7.95
N TYR A 91 -5.59 -0.07 -8.24
CA TYR A 91 -4.50 0.30 -7.35
C TYR A 91 -4.98 0.73 -5.95
N PRO A 92 -6.05 1.53 -5.79
CA PRO A 92 -6.58 1.85 -4.46
C PRO A 92 -7.01 0.60 -3.67
N GLU A 93 -7.64 -0.39 -4.33
CA GLU A 93 -8.03 -1.65 -3.69
C GLU A 93 -6.81 -2.46 -3.21
N VAL A 94 -5.73 -2.48 -4.00
CA VAL A 94 -4.47 -3.17 -3.68
C VAL A 94 -3.73 -2.48 -2.54
N GLU A 95 -3.64 -1.16 -2.57
CA GLU A 95 -3.02 -0.37 -1.51
C GLU A 95 -3.74 -0.60 -0.17
N GLN A 96 -5.07 -0.48 -0.15
CA GLN A 96 -5.88 -0.72 1.04
C GLN A 96 -5.69 -2.14 1.57
N LEU A 97 -5.76 -3.15 0.69
CA LEU A 97 -5.53 -4.55 1.06
C LEU A 97 -4.18 -4.74 1.76
N LEU A 98 -3.11 -4.15 1.22
CA LEU A 98 -1.77 -4.29 1.79
C LEU A 98 -1.65 -3.59 3.13
N LEU A 99 -2.21 -2.38 3.28
CA LEU A 99 -2.22 -1.66 4.56
C LEU A 99 -3.04 -2.38 5.65
N GLU A 100 -4.11 -3.07 5.27
CA GLU A 100 -4.95 -3.82 6.21
C GLU A 100 -4.35 -5.17 6.60
N LYS A 101 -3.78 -5.91 5.64
CA LYS A 101 -3.39 -7.32 5.82
C LYS A 101 -1.91 -7.49 6.13
N VAL A 102 -1.04 -6.59 5.70
CA VAL A 102 0.39 -6.73 5.94
C VAL A 102 0.75 -6.10 7.28
N SER A 103 1.12 -6.94 8.24
CA SER A 103 1.49 -6.48 9.58
C SER A 103 2.60 -5.42 9.54
N GLY A 104 2.36 -4.33 10.26
CA GLY A 104 3.24 -3.17 10.36
C GLY A 104 3.34 -2.32 9.08
N ALA A 105 2.58 -2.61 8.02
CA ALA A 105 2.52 -1.71 6.87
C ALA A 105 1.92 -0.36 7.27
N HIS A 106 2.63 0.73 7.00
CA HIS A 106 2.16 2.10 7.25
C HIS A 106 2.15 2.96 5.99
N ARG A 107 2.95 2.57 4.99
CA ARG A 107 3.02 3.24 3.70
C ARG A 107 3.22 2.21 2.60
N VAL A 108 2.47 2.37 1.53
CA VAL A 108 2.52 1.52 0.35
C VAL A 108 2.74 2.41 -0.87
N ILE A 109 3.62 2.00 -1.78
CA ILE A 109 3.82 2.64 -3.07
C ILE A 109 3.72 1.57 -4.15
N LEU A 110 2.67 1.66 -4.97
CA LEU A 110 2.48 0.79 -6.13
C LEU A 110 3.22 1.40 -7.31
N PHE A 111 4.12 0.63 -7.94
CA PHE A 111 5.03 1.19 -8.94
C PHE A 111 4.88 0.60 -10.34
N ASP A 112 4.40 -0.64 -10.46
CA ASP A 112 4.00 -1.22 -11.74
C ASP A 112 3.00 -2.36 -11.53
N HIS A 113 2.44 -2.82 -12.65
CA HIS A 113 1.71 -4.06 -12.71
C HIS A 113 2.07 -4.83 -13.98
N THR A 114 1.74 -6.11 -14.00
CA THR A 114 1.94 -6.97 -15.15
C THR A 114 0.73 -7.87 -15.33
N ILE A 115 0.10 -7.77 -16.51
CA ILE A 115 -0.96 -8.68 -16.93
C ILE A 115 -0.35 -9.78 -17.78
N ARG A 116 -0.72 -11.03 -17.49
CA ARG A 116 -0.32 -12.22 -18.24
C ARG A 116 -1.56 -12.98 -18.70
N ARG A 117 -1.58 -13.39 -19.95
CA ARG A 117 -2.70 -14.10 -20.59
C ARG A 117 -2.12 -15.34 -21.29
N GLN A 118 -2.71 -16.50 -21.05
CA GLN A 118 -2.40 -17.73 -21.79
C GLN A 118 -3.10 -17.68 -23.15
N ASP A 119 -2.54 -16.91 -24.05
CA ASP A 119 -3.04 -16.68 -25.41
C ASP A 119 -1.80 -16.46 -26.31
N PRO A 120 -1.59 -17.23 -27.39
CA PRO A 120 -0.42 -17.10 -28.26
C PRO A 120 -0.10 -15.66 -28.71
N GLU A 121 -1.11 -14.81 -28.87
CA GLU A 121 -0.96 -13.43 -29.33
C GLU A 121 -0.70 -12.44 -28.18
N ALA A 122 -0.78 -12.89 -26.92
CA ALA A 122 -0.54 -12.04 -25.77
C ALA A 122 0.94 -11.70 -25.61
N LYS A 123 1.22 -10.40 -25.41
CA LYS A 123 2.56 -9.85 -25.13
C LYS A 123 3.30 -10.56 -23.99
N ARG A 124 2.58 -11.11 -23.01
CA ARG A 124 3.18 -11.78 -21.84
C ARG A 124 2.42 -13.07 -21.47
N GLN A 125 3.13 -14.18 -21.58
CA GLN A 125 2.67 -15.51 -21.14
C GLN A 125 2.89 -15.75 -19.64
N PRO A 126 2.23 -16.75 -19.04
CA PRO A 126 2.69 -17.37 -17.80
C PRO A 126 4.19 -17.72 -17.83
N VAL A 127 4.93 -17.40 -16.76
CA VAL A 127 6.37 -17.71 -16.67
C VAL A 127 6.55 -19.13 -16.15
N MET A 128 7.19 -19.98 -16.93
CA MET A 128 7.37 -21.41 -16.65
C MET A 128 8.72 -21.77 -16.03
N ARG A 129 9.45 -20.76 -15.52
CA ARG A 129 10.76 -20.92 -14.89
C ARG A 129 10.70 -20.40 -13.46
N ALA A 130 11.16 -21.21 -12.50
CA ALA A 130 11.30 -20.83 -11.11
C ALA A 130 12.25 -19.62 -10.98
N HIS A 131 11.74 -18.56 -10.36
CA HIS A 131 12.47 -17.32 -10.14
C HIS A 131 12.03 -16.65 -8.84
N SER A 132 12.83 -15.69 -8.39
CA SER A 132 12.40 -14.65 -7.45
C SER A 132 12.74 -13.28 -8.04
N ASP A 133 11.91 -12.29 -7.72
CA ASP A 133 11.87 -11.03 -8.47
C ASP A 133 12.98 -10.05 -8.09
N GLN A 134 13.48 -10.09 -6.86
CA GLN A 134 14.34 -9.04 -6.31
C GLN A 134 15.54 -9.62 -5.56
N THR A 135 16.72 -9.12 -5.89
CA THR A 135 17.88 -9.12 -4.98
C THR A 135 17.72 -7.98 -3.97
N ASP A 136 18.48 -8.00 -2.88
CA ASP A 136 18.44 -6.91 -1.89
C ASP A 136 18.84 -5.57 -2.52
N ARG A 137 19.85 -5.58 -3.39
CA ARG A 137 20.29 -4.42 -4.18
C ARG A 137 19.18 -3.92 -5.11
N ALA A 138 18.47 -4.83 -5.78
CA ALA A 138 17.36 -4.46 -6.65
C ALA A 138 16.21 -3.82 -5.84
N ALA A 139 15.89 -4.37 -4.67
CA ALA A 139 14.86 -3.82 -3.80
C ALA A 139 15.19 -2.40 -3.32
N GLU A 140 16.42 -2.18 -2.85
CA GLU A 140 16.91 -0.85 -2.46
C GLU A 140 16.84 0.15 -3.63
N THR A 141 17.22 -0.28 -4.82
CA THR A 141 17.14 0.53 -6.05
C THR A 141 15.69 0.90 -6.37
N ARG A 142 14.73 0.00 -6.15
CA ARG A 142 13.30 0.27 -6.35
C ARG A 142 12.77 1.33 -5.39
N VAL A 143 13.22 1.34 -4.13
CA VAL A 143 12.85 2.40 -3.17
C VAL A 143 13.29 3.76 -3.71
N ARG A 144 14.56 3.92 -4.09
CA ARG A 144 15.07 5.20 -4.62
C ARG A 144 14.41 5.61 -5.94
N LEU A 145 14.04 4.65 -6.78
CA LEU A 145 13.42 4.93 -8.07
C LEU A 145 11.97 5.43 -7.93
N HIS A 146 11.22 4.88 -6.97
CA HIS A 146 9.76 5.03 -6.93
C HIS A 146 9.24 5.87 -5.76
N VAL A 147 10.07 6.18 -4.77
CA VAL A 147 9.75 7.19 -3.76
C VAL A 147 10.04 8.58 -4.37
N PRO A 148 9.04 9.46 -4.54
CA PRO A 148 9.22 10.72 -5.28
C PRO A 148 10.25 11.68 -4.68
N ASN A 149 10.41 11.66 -3.35
CA ASN A 149 11.36 12.52 -2.64
C ASN A 149 12.59 11.72 -2.22
N GLN A 150 13.78 12.14 -2.66
CA GLN A 150 15.00 11.38 -2.38
C GLN A 150 15.37 11.33 -0.90
N LYS A 151 15.14 12.41 -0.12
CA LYS A 151 15.43 12.40 1.32
C LYS A 151 14.51 11.42 2.05
N ASP A 152 13.23 11.43 1.69
CA ASP A 152 12.23 10.48 2.17
C ASP A 152 12.60 9.04 1.79
N ALA A 153 13.08 8.81 0.56
CA ALA A 153 13.59 7.50 0.13
C ALA A 153 14.73 7.01 1.04
N GLU A 154 15.73 7.84 1.31
CA GLU A 154 16.84 7.49 2.21
C GLU A 154 16.38 7.27 3.67
N GLU A 155 15.34 7.97 4.13
CA GLU A 155 14.77 7.74 5.46
C GLU A 155 14.03 6.40 5.54
N LEU A 156 13.20 6.09 4.55
CA LEU A 156 12.49 4.82 4.46
C LEU A 156 13.44 3.62 4.35
N LEU A 157 14.59 3.80 3.71
CA LEU A 157 15.64 2.77 3.62
C LEU A 157 16.28 2.41 4.97
N LYS A 158 16.17 3.27 5.99
CA LYS A 158 16.63 2.97 7.36
C LYS A 158 15.68 2.04 8.11
N GLY A 159 14.42 1.97 7.69
CA GLY A 159 13.39 1.14 8.29
C GLY A 159 13.26 -0.26 7.67
N ARG A 160 12.28 -1.03 8.14
CA ARG A 160 11.87 -2.27 7.47
C ARG A 160 11.12 -1.90 6.20
N TYR A 161 11.58 -2.37 5.04
CA TYR A 161 10.84 -2.26 3.79
C TYR A 161 10.78 -3.61 3.11
N ARG A 162 9.72 -3.78 2.31
CA ARG A 162 9.40 -5.03 1.61
C ARG A 162 8.99 -4.70 0.19
N ILE A 163 9.20 -5.66 -0.71
CA ILE A 163 8.49 -5.68 -1.99
C ILE A 163 7.49 -6.83 -1.93
N ILE A 164 6.22 -6.51 -2.11
CA ILE A 164 5.13 -7.50 -2.12
C ILE A 164 4.38 -7.37 -3.44
N ASN A 165 4.29 -8.46 -4.17
CA ASN A 165 3.43 -8.57 -5.33
C ASN A 165 2.05 -9.07 -4.91
N VAL A 166 0.99 -8.43 -5.39
CA VAL A 166 -0.40 -8.87 -5.21
C VAL A 166 -0.86 -9.53 -6.49
N TRP A 167 -1.01 -10.85 -6.46
CA TRP A 167 -1.41 -11.66 -7.60
C TRP A 167 -2.91 -11.99 -7.55
N ARG A 168 -3.59 -11.82 -8.69
CA ARG A 168 -5.04 -12.02 -8.83
C ARG A 168 -5.41 -12.64 -10.20
N PRO A 169 -6.30 -13.65 -10.25
CA PRO A 169 -6.96 -14.09 -11.48
C PRO A 169 -7.96 -13.06 -12.02
N LEU A 170 -8.02 -12.90 -13.35
CA LEU A 170 -8.88 -11.91 -14.00
C LEU A 170 -10.15 -12.50 -14.62
N ASN A 171 -10.08 -13.73 -15.11
CA ASN A 171 -11.12 -14.32 -15.95
C ASN A 171 -11.80 -15.53 -15.30
N GLY A 172 -11.99 -15.51 -13.99
CA GLY A 172 -12.64 -16.57 -13.22
C GLY A 172 -11.65 -17.53 -12.56
N ALA A 173 -12.16 -18.65 -12.05
CA ALA A 173 -11.33 -19.61 -11.33
C ALA A 173 -10.21 -20.16 -12.23
N VAL A 174 -8.98 -20.21 -11.70
CA VAL A 174 -7.80 -20.72 -12.41
C VAL A 174 -7.95 -22.22 -12.66
N GLN A 175 -7.94 -22.63 -13.93
CA GLN A 175 -8.05 -24.05 -14.35
C GLN A 175 -6.76 -24.60 -14.98
N SER A 176 -5.90 -23.70 -15.45
CA SER A 176 -4.68 -24.00 -16.20
C SER A 176 -3.57 -23.07 -15.72
N PHE A 177 -2.31 -23.50 -15.87
CA PHE A 177 -1.13 -22.73 -15.47
C PHE A 177 -1.18 -22.12 -14.04
N PRO A 178 -1.60 -22.85 -12.99
CA PRO A 178 -1.57 -22.33 -11.62
C PRO A 178 -0.16 -21.86 -11.20
N LEU A 179 -0.10 -21.04 -10.16
CA LEU A 179 1.17 -20.54 -9.62
C LEU A 179 1.68 -21.48 -8.52
N ALA A 180 2.83 -22.09 -8.75
CA ALA A 180 3.62 -22.75 -7.72
C ALA A 180 4.50 -21.72 -7.00
N ILE A 181 4.62 -21.86 -5.68
CA ILE A 181 5.36 -21.00 -4.77
C ILE A 181 6.15 -21.87 -3.80
N ALA A 182 7.45 -21.64 -3.65
CA ALA A 182 8.28 -22.37 -2.68
C ALA A 182 8.24 -21.64 -1.34
N SER A 183 7.77 -22.31 -0.29
CA SER A 183 7.72 -21.71 1.05
C SER A 183 9.15 -21.37 1.53
N ALA A 184 9.35 -20.13 1.97
CA ALA A 184 10.65 -19.61 2.36
C ALA A 184 11.34 -20.41 3.47
N VAL A 185 10.60 -21.12 4.33
CA VAL A 185 11.18 -22.01 5.35
C VAL A 185 11.95 -23.21 4.77
N SER A 186 11.82 -23.48 3.47
CA SER A 186 12.57 -24.53 2.76
C SER A 186 13.65 -24.01 1.83
N VAL A 187 13.72 -22.69 1.61
CA VAL A 187 14.63 -22.04 0.67
C VAL A 187 15.94 -21.72 1.38
N GLN A 188 17.05 -22.11 0.76
CA GLN A 188 18.40 -21.75 1.21
C GLN A 188 18.99 -20.70 0.28
N ASP A 189 19.89 -19.85 0.79
CA ASP A 189 20.56 -18.85 -0.03
C ASP A 189 21.34 -19.47 -1.21
N SER A 190 21.86 -20.69 -1.03
CA SER A 190 22.55 -21.44 -2.11
C SER A 190 21.63 -21.85 -3.26
N ASP A 191 20.31 -21.88 -3.04
CA ASP A 191 19.32 -22.17 -4.07
C ASP A 191 19.09 -20.96 -4.99
N LEU A 192 19.50 -19.77 -4.55
CA LEU A 192 19.19 -18.49 -5.17
C LEU A 192 20.43 -17.93 -5.88
N MET A 193 20.35 -17.79 -7.19
CA MET A 193 21.44 -17.25 -8.00
C MET A 193 21.04 -15.90 -8.59
N PRO A 194 21.68 -14.78 -8.21
CA PRO A 194 21.50 -13.51 -8.89
C PRO A 194 21.88 -13.63 -10.37
N VAL A 195 20.99 -13.16 -11.24
CA VAL A 195 21.17 -13.11 -12.70
C VAL A 195 21.05 -11.66 -13.13
N GLU A 196 22.07 -11.16 -13.81
CA GLU A 196 22.11 -9.80 -14.32
C GLU A 196 21.12 -9.64 -15.49
N HIS A 197 20.17 -8.72 -15.39
CA HIS A 197 19.30 -8.31 -16.49
C HIS A 197 19.88 -7.09 -17.20
N ARG A 198 20.35 -7.27 -18.43
CA ARG A 198 20.98 -6.21 -19.23
C ARG A 198 19.93 -5.54 -20.12
N TYR A 199 19.74 -4.24 -19.92
CA TYR A 199 18.98 -3.36 -20.82
C TYR A 199 19.96 -2.45 -21.56
N PRO A 200 19.56 -1.79 -22.68
CA PRO A 200 20.45 -0.89 -23.41
C PRO A 200 21.07 0.21 -22.54
N ASN A 201 20.34 0.71 -21.55
CA ASN A 201 20.72 1.89 -20.76
C ASN A 201 20.91 1.62 -19.25
N ARG A 202 20.73 0.38 -18.79
CA ARG A 202 20.87 0.02 -17.37
C ARG A 202 20.98 -1.49 -17.16
N ASN A 203 21.52 -1.89 -16.01
CA ASN A 203 21.47 -3.28 -15.57
C ASN A 203 20.52 -3.40 -14.37
N GLY A 204 19.65 -4.41 -14.40
CA GLY A 204 18.86 -4.89 -13.26
C GLY A 204 19.34 -6.27 -12.82
N GLU A 205 18.65 -6.85 -11.85
CA GLU A 205 18.91 -8.21 -11.37
C GLU A 205 17.59 -8.94 -11.15
N ILE A 206 17.59 -10.24 -11.44
CA ILE A 206 16.56 -11.19 -11.02
C ILE A 206 17.26 -12.34 -10.30
N ILE A 207 16.51 -13.23 -9.64
CA ILE A 207 17.06 -14.43 -9.03
C ILE A 207 16.60 -15.66 -9.82
N GLY A 208 17.56 -16.41 -10.37
CA GLY A 208 17.34 -17.77 -10.84
C GLY A 208 17.32 -18.75 -9.66
N VAL A 209 16.42 -19.72 -9.70
CA VAL A 209 16.24 -20.70 -8.61
C VAL A 209 16.79 -22.05 -9.05
N LYS A 210 17.83 -22.53 -8.36
CA LYS A 210 18.41 -23.85 -8.60
C LYS A 210 17.49 -24.93 -8.07
N TYR A 211 17.59 -26.12 -8.67
CA TYR A 211 16.90 -27.28 -8.14
C TYR A 211 17.51 -27.71 -6.80
N ASN A 212 16.64 -27.93 -5.81
CA ASN A 212 16.97 -28.56 -4.55
C ASN A 212 15.77 -29.44 -4.14
N PRO A 213 15.96 -30.74 -3.90
CA PRO A 213 14.86 -31.66 -3.57
C PRO A 213 14.15 -31.32 -2.25
N ASN A 214 14.76 -30.49 -1.39
CA ASN A 214 14.17 -30.07 -0.12
C ASN A 214 13.22 -28.86 -0.24
N LEU A 215 13.15 -28.22 -1.42
CA LEU A 215 12.22 -27.11 -1.66
C LEU A 215 10.78 -27.60 -1.55
N ARG A 216 10.00 -26.98 -0.68
CA ARG A 216 8.58 -27.29 -0.47
C ARG A 216 7.72 -26.38 -1.32
N TRP A 217 7.37 -26.88 -2.51
CA TRP A 217 6.49 -26.20 -3.46
C TRP A 217 5.03 -26.35 -3.05
N LYS A 218 4.33 -25.22 -3.05
CA LYS A 218 2.91 -25.07 -2.73
C LYS A 218 2.19 -24.46 -3.92
N TYR A 219 0.89 -24.67 -4.04
CA TYR A 219 0.03 -23.92 -4.96
C TYR A 219 -1.36 -23.79 -4.38
N TRP A 220 -2.11 -22.78 -4.82
CA TRP A 220 -3.49 -22.57 -4.39
C TRP A 220 -4.43 -22.95 -5.52
N SER A 221 -4.98 -24.16 -5.48
CA SER A 221 -5.82 -24.65 -6.57
C SER A 221 -7.05 -23.76 -6.78
N GLY A 222 -7.49 -23.58 -8.02
CA GLY A 222 -8.78 -22.96 -8.32
C GLY A 222 -8.98 -21.54 -7.83
N MET A 223 -7.91 -20.74 -7.71
CA MET A 223 -8.02 -19.36 -7.22
C MET A 223 -9.09 -18.58 -7.99
N SER A 224 -10.03 -17.93 -7.28
CA SER A 224 -11.10 -17.12 -7.86
C SER A 224 -10.77 -15.63 -7.90
N ASN A 225 -11.58 -14.83 -8.61
CA ASN A 225 -11.35 -13.40 -8.83
C ASN A 225 -11.40 -12.55 -7.55
N ASP A 226 -12.00 -13.05 -6.47
CA ASP A 226 -12.10 -12.45 -5.14
C ASP A 226 -10.97 -12.92 -4.20
N GLU A 227 -10.03 -13.71 -4.71
CA GLU A 227 -8.87 -14.19 -3.96
C GLU A 227 -7.60 -13.44 -4.38
N ARG A 228 -6.68 -13.26 -3.42
CA ARG A 228 -5.39 -12.59 -3.61
C ARG A 228 -4.29 -13.45 -3.02
N LEU A 229 -3.23 -13.66 -3.80
CA LEU A 229 -2.01 -14.27 -3.32
C LEU A 229 -0.95 -13.17 -3.18
N LEU A 230 -0.48 -12.96 -1.95
CA LEU A 230 0.58 -12.03 -1.63
C LEU A 230 1.91 -12.76 -1.76
N LEU A 231 2.81 -12.27 -2.60
CA LEU A 231 4.14 -12.84 -2.82
C LEU A 231 5.18 -11.83 -2.32
N LYS A 232 5.88 -12.15 -1.25
CA LYS A 232 6.96 -11.29 -0.76
C LYS A 232 8.21 -11.55 -1.58
N CYS A 233 8.64 -10.56 -2.34
CA CYS A 233 9.81 -10.64 -3.21
C CYS A 233 11.09 -10.18 -2.51
N SER A 234 10.98 -9.38 -1.45
CA SER A 234 12.09 -8.96 -0.58
C SER A 234 11.55 -8.46 0.77
N ASP A 235 12.35 -8.59 1.83
CA ASP A 235 12.10 -8.07 3.17
C ASP A 235 13.43 -7.79 3.88
N THR A 236 13.62 -6.58 4.40
CA THR A 236 14.86 -6.23 5.11
C THR A 236 14.93 -6.67 6.56
N LYS A 237 13.84 -7.23 7.11
CA LYS A 237 13.85 -7.78 8.47
C LYS A 237 14.63 -9.09 8.51
N ASN A 238 15.57 -9.20 9.44
CA ASN A 238 16.29 -10.44 9.72
C ASN A 238 15.38 -11.47 10.44
N GLY A 239 15.61 -12.76 10.18
CA GLY A 239 14.92 -13.85 10.85
C GLY A 239 13.48 -14.11 10.39
N VAL A 240 13.06 -13.54 9.27
CA VAL A 240 11.80 -13.84 8.59
C VAL A 240 12.07 -14.40 7.19
N GLY A 241 11.12 -15.12 6.60
CA GLY A 241 11.21 -15.57 5.21
C GLY A 241 11.39 -14.36 4.31
N GLN A 242 12.53 -14.23 3.61
CA GLN A 242 12.87 -12.98 2.92
C GLN A 242 12.21 -12.83 1.56
N ARG A 243 12.09 -13.94 0.82
CA ARG A 243 11.57 -13.93 -0.55
C ARG A 243 10.97 -15.27 -0.94
N VAL A 244 9.96 -15.24 -1.81
CA VAL A 244 9.27 -16.44 -2.31
C VAL A 244 9.67 -16.74 -3.76
N PRO A 245 10.36 -17.87 -4.01
CA PRO A 245 10.50 -18.42 -5.35
C PRO A 245 9.14 -18.83 -5.91
N HIS A 246 8.87 -18.54 -7.18
CA HIS A 246 7.58 -18.87 -7.80
C HIS A 246 7.69 -19.11 -9.31
N THR A 247 6.70 -19.82 -9.84
CA THR A 247 6.57 -20.12 -11.28
C THR A 247 5.14 -20.54 -11.60
N ALA A 248 4.70 -20.33 -12.84
CA ALA A 248 3.58 -21.10 -13.36
C ALA A 248 4.01 -22.55 -13.62
N PHE A 249 3.07 -23.48 -13.59
CA PHE A 249 3.32 -24.87 -13.96
C PHE A 249 2.13 -25.49 -14.68
N VAL A 250 2.37 -26.54 -15.46
CA VAL A 250 1.30 -27.33 -16.08
C VAL A 250 0.89 -28.41 -15.09
N ASP A 251 -0.35 -28.37 -14.62
CA ASP A 251 -0.93 -29.47 -13.87
C ASP A 251 -1.31 -30.59 -14.87
N PRO A 252 -0.74 -31.80 -14.76
CA PRO A 252 -1.03 -32.89 -15.69
C PRO A 252 -2.50 -33.35 -15.66
N ARG A 253 -3.28 -32.91 -14.66
CA ARG A 253 -4.71 -33.20 -14.52
C ARG A 253 -5.59 -32.11 -15.14
N THR A 254 -5.02 -31.03 -15.67
CA THR A 254 -5.78 -30.00 -16.37
C THR A 254 -6.48 -30.62 -17.59
N PRO A 255 -7.83 -30.55 -17.68
CA PRO A 255 -8.57 -31.18 -18.75
C PRO A 255 -8.39 -30.45 -20.08
N GLU A 256 -8.59 -31.16 -21.19
CA GLU A 256 -8.69 -30.53 -22.50
C GLU A 256 -9.82 -29.48 -22.51
N GLY A 257 -9.58 -28.33 -23.14
CA GLY A 257 -10.52 -27.22 -23.15
C GLY A 257 -10.64 -26.44 -21.83
N ALA A 258 -9.75 -26.69 -20.84
CA ALA A 258 -9.66 -25.87 -19.64
C ALA A 258 -9.49 -24.39 -19.99
N LYS A 259 -10.18 -23.52 -19.23
CA LYS A 259 -10.14 -22.09 -19.49
C LYS A 259 -8.68 -21.58 -19.38
N PRO A 260 -8.19 -20.81 -20.37
CA PRO A 260 -6.84 -20.26 -20.32
C PRO A 260 -6.70 -19.24 -19.18
N ARG A 261 -5.58 -19.31 -18.46
CA ARG A 261 -5.33 -18.40 -17.33
C ARG A 261 -5.10 -16.97 -17.79
N GLU A 262 -5.76 -16.04 -17.11
CA GLU A 262 -5.40 -14.63 -17.15
C GLU A 262 -5.25 -14.08 -15.73
N SER A 263 -4.19 -13.31 -15.50
CA SER A 263 -3.85 -12.81 -14.18
C SER A 263 -3.19 -11.46 -14.24
N ILE A 264 -3.38 -10.67 -13.19
CA ILE A 264 -2.61 -9.46 -12.91
C ILE A 264 -1.71 -9.70 -11.69
N GLU A 265 -0.54 -9.08 -11.74
CA GLU A 265 0.36 -8.93 -10.60
C GLU A 265 0.65 -7.43 -10.42
N VAL A 266 0.31 -6.86 -9.27
CA VAL A 266 0.64 -5.47 -8.92
C VAL A 266 1.80 -5.48 -7.94
N ARG A 267 2.86 -4.71 -8.22
CA ARG A 267 4.05 -4.66 -7.38
C ARG A 267 4.05 -3.45 -6.46
N ALA A 268 4.28 -3.72 -5.19
CA ALA A 268 4.21 -2.71 -4.14
C ALA A 268 5.50 -2.66 -3.32
N LEU A 269 5.99 -1.45 -3.06
CA LEU A 269 6.87 -1.18 -1.93
C LEU A 269 6.01 -1.04 -0.68
N VAL A 270 6.34 -1.79 0.37
CA VAL A 270 5.57 -1.80 1.63
C VAL A 270 6.51 -1.49 2.80
N PHE A 271 6.38 -0.28 3.32
CA PHE A 271 7.23 0.23 4.39
C PHE A 271 6.63 -0.08 5.77
N GLY A 272 7.49 -0.49 6.69
CA GLY A 272 7.19 -0.72 8.10
C GLY A 272 7.52 0.51 8.93
N GLN A 273 6.77 0.77 10.01
CA GLN A 273 7.01 1.97 10.83
C GLN A 273 8.48 2.02 11.29
N HIS A 274 9.13 3.15 11.06
CA HIS A 274 10.41 3.44 11.69
C HIS A 274 10.13 3.84 13.14
N PHE A 275 10.35 2.94 14.08
CA PHE A 275 10.56 3.37 15.46
C PHE A 275 11.91 4.10 15.48
N VAL A 276 11.87 5.43 15.32
CA VAL A 276 13.00 6.25 15.77
C VAL A 276 13.10 5.98 17.26
N GLN A 277 14.20 5.35 17.64
CA GLN A 277 14.52 5.02 19.03
C GLN A 277 14.86 6.34 19.75
N ILE A 278 13.84 7.16 20.05
CA ILE A 278 13.97 8.18 21.08
C ILE A 278 14.12 7.38 22.38
N ARG A 279 15.34 7.40 22.92
CA ARG A 279 15.67 6.82 24.22
C ARG A 279 14.83 7.53 25.30
N PHE A 280 13.62 7.05 25.54
CA PHE A 280 12.96 7.27 26.81
C PHE A 280 13.54 6.24 27.78
N PHE A 281 14.23 6.76 28.80
CA PHE A 281 14.69 5.96 29.93
C PHE A 281 13.52 5.14 30.47
N ALA A 282 13.77 3.85 30.65
CA ALA A 282 12.86 2.92 31.29
C ALA A 282 12.47 3.44 32.68
N ALA A 283 11.22 3.83 32.83
CA ALA A 283 10.54 3.93 34.11
C ALA A 283 9.14 3.32 33.95
N ALA A 284 8.99 2.14 34.56
CA ALA A 284 7.77 1.48 35.04
C ALA A 284 6.50 1.51 34.16
N ALA A 285 6.15 0.31 33.70
CA ALA A 285 4.87 -0.14 33.17
C ALA A 285 3.61 0.63 33.63
N SER A 286 2.98 1.31 32.65
CA SER A 286 1.54 1.55 32.48
C SER A 286 1.36 2.24 31.11
N GLU A 287 1.55 1.52 30.00
CA GLU A 287 1.50 2.10 28.65
C GLU A 287 0.05 2.38 28.22
N ASN A 288 -0.27 3.68 28.07
CA ASN A 288 -1.53 4.17 27.51
C ASN A 288 -1.62 3.81 26.02
N MET A 289 -2.60 2.98 25.65
CA MET A 289 -3.02 2.81 24.25
C MET A 289 -3.49 4.17 23.70
N PRO A 290 -3.19 4.53 22.43
CA PRO A 290 -3.56 5.82 21.86
C PRO A 290 -5.09 5.96 21.81
N ARG A 291 -5.64 7.01 22.44
CA ARG A 291 -7.08 7.27 22.46
C ARG A 291 -7.48 8.16 21.31
N ILE A 292 -8.73 8.03 20.83
CA ILE A 292 -9.25 8.91 19.77
C ILE A 292 -9.18 10.40 20.17
N THR A 293 -9.48 10.71 21.43
CA THR A 293 -9.38 12.07 21.97
C THR A 293 -7.95 12.62 21.91
N ASP A 294 -6.93 11.78 22.11
CA ASP A 294 -5.54 12.23 22.07
C ASP A 294 -5.10 12.56 20.63
N ALA A 295 -5.55 11.78 19.65
CA ALA A 295 -5.27 12.03 18.23
C ALA A 295 -5.91 13.35 17.74
N ILE A 296 -7.18 13.57 18.07
CA ILE A 296 -7.91 14.80 17.69
C ILE A 296 -7.29 16.04 18.35
N LYS A 297 -7.00 15.96 19.67
CA LYS A 297 -6.32 17.04 20.39
C LYS A 297 -4.94 17.35 19.81
N LYS A 298 -4.20 16.33 19.37
CA LYS A 298 -2.90 16.54 18.72
C LYS A 298 -3.06 17.39 17.46
N ASP A 299 -4.01 17.05 16.58
CA ASP A 299 -4.32 17.82 15.38
C ASP A 299 -4.67 19.28 15.72
N HIS A 300 -5.48 19.51 16.74
CA HIS A 300 -5.85 20.86 17.18
C HIS A 300 -4.63 21.70 17.58
N ARG A 301 -3.71 21.13 18.36
CA ARG A 301 -2.49 21.84 18.79
C ARG A 301 -1.57 22.13 17.61
N GLU A 302 -1.47 21.23 16.64
CA GLU A 302 -0.73 21.45 15.40
C GLU A 302 -1.34 22.59 14.57
N LEU A 303 -2.66 22.58 14.37
CA LEU A 303 -3.39 23.64 13.66
C LEU A 303 -3.19 25.02 14.29
N GLU A 304 -3.28 25.10 15.62
CA GLU A 304 -2.96 26.32 16.37
C GLU A 304 -1.51 26.76 16.19
N ALA A 305 -0.56 25.82 16.19
CA ALA A 305 0.86 26.13 15.98
C ALA A 305 1.13 26.68 14.57
N TYR A 306 0.55 26.07 13.53
CA TYR A 306 0.68 26.55 12.16
C TYR A 306 0.02 27.93 11.99
N TYR A 307 -1.19 28.12 12.53
CA TYR A 307 -1.86 29.42 12.55
C TYR A 307 -0.96 30.50 13.18
N ASN A 308 -0.42 30.23 14.36
CA ASN A 308 0.46 31.16 15.06
C ASN A 308 1.72 31.49 14.26
N THR A 309 2.28 30.49 13.57
CA THR A 309 3.46 30.67 12.71
C THR A 309 3.14 31.59 11.54
N ILE A 310 2.03 31.37 10.83
CA ILE A 310 1.62 32.22 9.71
C ILE A 310 1.41 33.67 10.16
N VAL A 311 0.70 33.89 11.27
CA VAL A 311 0.35 35.22 11.75
C VAL A 311 1.56 36.01 12.27
N LYS A 312 2.54 35.33 12.89
CA LYS A 312 3.75 35.97 13.42
C LYS A 312 4.84 36.18 12.38
N SER A 313 4.80 35.42 11.29
CA SER A 313 5.82 35.50 10.25
C SER A 313 5.70 36.78 9.43
N GLY A 314 6.84 37.45 9.21
CA GLY A 314 6.98 38.51 8.21
C GLY A 314 7.57 38.02 6.88
N ASP A 315 7.87 36.72 6.77
CA ASP A 315 8.47 36.11 5.58
C ASP A 315 7.38 35.49 4.67
N PRO A 316 7.21 35.98 3.43
CA PRO A 316 6.24 35.44 2.48
C PRO A 316 6.40 33.94 2.15
N ASP A 317 7.63 33.41 2.16
CA ASP A 317 7.87 31.99 1.84
C ASP A 317 7.42 31.10 3.02
N GLN A 318 7.80 31.46 4.24
CA GLN A 318 7.31 30.80 5.46
C GLN A 318 5.78 30.86 5.58
N GLN A 319 5.17 32.01 5.32
CA GLN A 319 3.70 32.13 5.32
C GLN A 319 3.04 31.19 4.30
N THR A 320 3.60 31.06 3.10
CA THR A 320 3.08 30.16 2.05
C THR A 320 3.25 28.70 2.45
N ARG A 321 4.40 28.32 3.01
CA ARG A 321 4.66 26.95 3.48
C ARG A 321 3.70 26.53 4.58
N PHE A 322 3.54 27.37 5.59
CA PHE A 322 2.63 27.07 6.69
C PHE A 322 1.16 27.24 6.32
N GLN A 323 0.81 28.08 5.34
CA GLN A 323 -0.54 28.08 4.75
C GLN A 323 -0.87 26.72 4.12
N ASN A 324 0.08 26.16 3.36
CA ASN A 324 -0.11 24.83 2.77
C ASN A 324 -0.23 23.76 3.86
N GLN A 325 0.62 23.79 4.90
CA GLN A 325 0.55 22.86 6.02
C GLN A 325 -0.78 22.97 6.78
N PHE A 326 -1.19 24.18 7.17
CA PHE A 326 -2.45 24.43 7.85
C PHE A 326 -3.65 23.97 7.02
N THR A 327 -3.65 24.25 5.71
CA THR A 327 -4.72 23.82 4.81
C THR A 327 -4.77 22.29 4.70
N TRP A 328 -3.59 21.67 4.56
CA TRP A 328 -3.43 20.24 4.40
C TRP A 328 -3.91 19.48 5.62
N GLU A 329 -3.57 19.96 6.82
CA GLU A 329 -4.04 19.34 8.06
C GLU A 329 -5.52 19.58 8.31
N LEU A 330 -6.00 20.82 8.18
CA LEU A 330 -7.40 21.14 8.49
C LEU A 330 -8.38 20.39 7.57
N ALA A 331 -8.08 20.29 6.28
CA ALA A 331 -8.94 19.58 5.34
C ALA A 331 -9.05 18.08 5.69
N ARG A 332 -7.92 17.43 6.03
CA ARG A 332 -7.91 15.99 6.31
C ARG A 332 -8.50 15.68 7.68
N HIS A 333 -8.23 16.54 8.66
CA HIS A 333 -8.80 16.48 9.99
C HIS A 333 -10.34 16.53 9.93
N SER A 334 -10.91 17.60 9.35
CA SER A 334 -12.38 17.77 9.31
C SER A 334 -13.11 16.62 8.62
N ILE A 335 -12.61 16.13 7.48
CA ILE A 335 -13.24 15.00 6.77
C ILE A 335 -13.06 13.69 7.55
N SER A 336 -11.96 13.52 8.30
CA SER A 336 -11.76 12.32 9.10
C SER A 336 -12.68 12.28 10.31
N GLU A 337 -13.04 13.42 10.89
CA GLU A 337 -14.06 13.51 11.94
C GLU A 337 -15.45 13.14 11.39
N GLU A 338 -15.82 13.66 10.23
CA GLU A 338 -17.08 13.32 9.55
C GLU A 338 -17.21 11.84 9.23
N LEU A 339 -16.13 11.17 8.84
CA LEU A 339 -16.14 9.77 8.44
C LEU A 339 -15.92 8.78 9.60
N VAL A 340 -15.38 9.22 10.74
CA VAL A 340 -15.01 8.33 11.85
C VAL A 340 -15.64 8.75 13.17
N VAL A 341 -15.49 10.02 13.55
CA VAL A 341 -15.89 10.54 14.87
C VAL A 341 -17.38 10.78 14.95
N TYR A 342 -17.99 11.40 13.95
CA TYR A 342 -19.44 11.66 13.94
C TYR A 342 -20.30 10.38 13.88
N PRO A 343 -19.95 9.36 13.05
CA PRO A 343 -20.56 8.04 13.15
C PRO A 343 -20.38 7.42 14.55
N ALA A 344 -19.24 7.68 15.22
CA ALA A 344 -19.02 7.21 16.59
C ALA A 344 -19.92 7.95 17.60
N PHE A 345 -20.10 9.27 17.47
CA PHE A 345 -21.08 10.00 18.28
C PHE A 345 -22.48 9.42 18.11
N GLU A 346 -22.95 9.26 16.86
CA GLU A 346 -24.25 8.69 16.53
C GLU A 346 -24.46 7.29 17.11
N ARG A 347 -23.39 6.48 17.15
CA ARG A 347 -23.43 5.10 17.62
C ARG A 347 -23.36 4.96 19.14
N TYR A 348 -22.45 5.69 19.79
CA TYR A 348 -22.10 5.46 21.20
C TYR A 348 -22.76 6.45 22.15
N LEU A 349 -23.23 7.61 21.68
CA LEU A 349 -23.80 8.65 22.53
C LEU A 349 -25.32 8.73 22.40
N LYS A 350 -26.01 8.79 23.55
CA LYS A 350 -27.43 9.16 23.58
C LYS A 350 -27.57 10.62 23.12
N GLY A 351 -28.30 10.82 22.03
CA GLY A 351 -28.42 12.12 21.37
C GLY A 351 -27.24 12.47 20.45
N GLY A 352 -26.36 11.51 20.13
CA GLY A 352 -25.17 11.72 19.32
C GLY A 352 -25.46 12.27 17.92
N SER A 353 -26.60 11.95 17.31
CA SER A 353 -26.98 12.51 16.00
C SER A 353 -27.17 14.02 16.01
N ALA A 354 -27.61 14.60 17.14
CA ALA A 354 -27.76 16.05 17.24
C ALA A 354 -26.39 16.75 17.38
N ILE A 355 -25.42 16.09 18.03
CA ILE A 355 -24.04 16.55 18.14
C ILE A 355 -23.39 16.51 16.75
N ALA A 356 -23.37 15.33 16.14
CA ALA A 356 -22.82 15.11 14.80
C ALA A 356 -23.42 16.05 13.75
N GLU A 357 -24.74 16.27 13.76
CA GLU A 357 -25.38 17.20 12.83
C GLU A 357 -24.94 18.64 13.08
N LYS A 358 -24.82 19.07 14.34
CA LYS A 358 -24.33 20.41 14.67
C LYS A 358 -22.89 20.59 14.18
N ASP A 359 -22.03 19.62 14.47
CA ASP A 359 -20.60 19.70 14.13
C ASP A 359 -20.37 19.71 12.61
N ARG A 360 -21.16 18.96 11.84
CA ARG A 360 -21.19 19.05 10.36
C ARG A 360 -21.50 20.48 9.88
N HIS A 361 -22.47 21.16 10.48
CA HIS A 361 -22.80 22.55 10.11
C HIS A 361 -21.64 23.50 10.42
N GLU A 362 -20.96 23.32 11.56
CA GLU A 362 -19.78 24.12 11.91
C GLU A 362 -18.61 23.84 10.95
N HIS A 363 -18.36 22.57 10.63
CA HIS A 363 -17.38 22.14 9.64
C HIS A 363 -17.66 22.71 8.25
N GLN A 364 -18.93 22.79 7.83
CA GLN A 364 -19.28 23.37 6.54
C GLN A 364 -18.83 24.85 6.46
N ILE A 365 -19.04 25.64 7.53
CA ILE A 365 -18.58 27.03 7.61
C ILE A 365 -17.05 27.09 7.54
N VAL A 366 -16.36 26.22 8.28
CA VAL A 366 -14.89 26.10 8.28
C VAL A 366 -14.37 25.74 6.88
N LYS A 367 -14.99 24.76 6.19
CA LYS A 367 -14.61 24.32 4.84
C LYS A 367 -14.78 25.43 3.81
N GLU A 368 -15.86 26.21 3.86
CA GLU A 368 -16.08 27.35 2.97
C GLU A 368 -15.03 28.45 3.15
N LYS A 369 -14.71 28.79 4.40
CA LYS A 369 -13.65 29.73 4.72
C LYS A 369 -12.27 29.20 4.31
N LEU A 370 -11.99 27.92 4.54
CA LEU A 370 -10.76 27.28 4.13
C LEU A 370 -10.62 27.26 2.60
N LYS A 371 -11.70 27.02 1.86
CA LYS A 371 -11.70 27.08 0.39
C LYS A 371 -11.32 28.45 -0.14
N THR A 372 -11.76 29.50 0.54
CA THR A 372 -11.36 30.86 0.22
C THR A 372 -9.87 31.06 0.54
N PHE A 373 -9.46 30.76 1.78
CA PHE A 373 -8.10 30.98 2.27
C PHE A 373 -7.03 30.20 1.49
N GLN A 374 -7.28 28.94 1.15
CA GLN A 374 -6.31 28.07 0.48
C GLN A 374 -5.89 28.54 -0.92
N ASN A 375 -6.67 29.44 -1.54
CA ASN A 375 -6.41 30.00 -2.87
C ASN A 375 -5.80 31.41 -2.83
N MET A 376 -5.60 31.98 -1.63
CA MET A 376 -5.04 33.30 -1.45
C MET A 376 -3.51 33.25 -1.52
N LYS A 377 -2.90 34.36 -1.97
CA LYS A 377 -1.45 34.59 -1.83
C LYS A 377 -1.18 35.29 -0.51
N CYS A 378 -0.05 35.01 0.13
CA CYS A 378 0.38 35.69 1.36
C CYS A 378 0.50 37.22 1.22
N THR A 379 0.68 37.72 0.00
CA THR A 379 0.74 39.17 -0.31
C THR A 379 -0.64 39.84 -0.39
N ASP A 380 -1.75 39.09 -0.31
CA ASP A 380 -3.10 39.67 -0.32
C ASP A 380 -3.36 40.41 1.01
N PRO A 381 -3.81 41.68 1.00
CA PRO A 381 -4.15 42.41 2.23
C PRO A 381 -5.18 41.70 3.13
N ASN A 382 -6.01 40.83 2.55
CA ASN A 382 -7.02 40.06 3.26
C ASN A 382 -6.52 38.70 3.75
N PHE A 383 -5.27 38.30 3.44
CA PHE A 383 -4.72 36.99 3.80
C PHE A 383 -4.82 36.69 5.30
N ILE A 384 -4.25 37.57 6.13
CA ILE A 384 -4.29 37.46 7.58
C ILE A 384 -5.72 37.66 8.14
N PRO A 385 -6.50 38.69 7.73
CA PRO A 385 -7.89 38.82 8.15
C PRO A 385 -8.76 37.58 7.89
N ARG A 386 -8.60 36.92 6.74
CA ARG A 386 -9.35 35.69 6.40
C ARG A 386 -8.90 34.49 7.22
N LEU A 387 -7.59 34.32 7.43
CA LEU A 387 -7.07 33.28 8.32
C LEU A 387 -7.57 33.45 9.76
N LYS A 388 -7.57 34.68 10.29
CA LYS A 388 -8.13 34.97 11.63
C LYS A 388 -9.60 34.62 11.71
N SER A 389 -10.40 35.06 10.74
CA SER A 389 -11.83 34.74 10.71
C SER A 389 -12.12 33.23 10.58
N LEU A 390 -11.26 32.48 9.91
CA LEU A 390 -11.33 31.02 9.85
C LEU A 390 -10.98 30.40 11.22
N MET A 391 -9.88 30.84 11.83
CA MET A 391 -9.43 30.36 13.14
C MET A 391 -10.42 30.71 14.26
N ASP A 392 -11.11 31.84 14.18
CA ASP A 392 -12.13 32.26 15.15
C ASP A 392 -13.31 31.30 15.21
N ASP A 393 -13.69 30.66 14.10
CA ASP A 393 -14.75 29.65 14.11
C ASP A 393 -14.22 28.25 14.43
N LEU A 394 -13.05 27.89 13.87
CA LEU A 394 -12.38 26.63 14.19
C LEU A 394 -12.08 26.51 15.70
N SER A 395 -11.58 27.57 16.34
CA SER A 395 -11.25 27.54 17.78
C SER A 395 -12.47 27.41 18.68
N LYS A 396 -13.65 27.90 18.27
CA LYS A 396 -14.90 27.67 19.01
C LYS A 396 -15.33 26.20 18.93
N HIS A 397 -15.25 25.63 17.73
CA HIS A 397 -15.52 24.22 17.48
C HIS A 397 -14.59 23.33 18.32
N ILE A 398 -13.26 23.55 18.22
CA ILE A 398 -12.24 22.85 19.01
C ILE A 398 -12.53 22.95 20.52
N LEU A 399 -12.91 24.12 21.01
CA LEU A 399 -13.15 24.33 22.44
C LEU A 399 -14.35 23.53 22.94
N GLU A 400 -15.43 23.51 22.16
CA GLU A 400 -16.62 22.73 22.50
C GLU A 400 -16.34 21.24 22.42
N GLU A 401 -15.73 20.79 21.33
CA GLU A 401 -15.40 19.39 21.11
C GLU A 401 -14.47 18.85 22.22
N GLU A 402 -13.41 19.58 22.58
CA GLU A 402 -12.46 19.13 23.61
C GLU A 402 -13.02 19.17 25.04
N ARG A 403 -13.99 20.05 25.31
CA ARG A 403 -14.59 20.23 26.64
C ARG A 403 -15.80 19.35 26.87
N ASP A 404 -16.61 19.17 25.84
CA ASP A 404 -17.95 18.61 25.96
C ASP A 404 -18.09 17.29 25.20
N ASP A 405 -17.77 17.22 23.90
CA ASP A 405 -18.10 16.05 23.07
C ASP A 405 -17.10 14.90 23.16
N LEU A 406 -15.79 15.18 23.04
CA LEU A 406 -14.76 14.14 23.16
C LEU A 406 -14.76 13.47 24.54
N PRO A 407 -14.88 14.20 25.67
CA PRO A 407 -14.98 13.54 26.98
C PRO A 407 -16.23 12.64 27.09
N ARG A 408 -17.35 13.01 26.45
CA ARG A 408 -18.55 12.15 26.44
C ARG A 408 -18.32 10.88 25.65
N LEU A 409 -17.72 10.99 24.45
CA LEU A 409 -17.35 9.84 23.63
C LEU A 409 -16.34 8.95 24.36
N ASP A 410 -15.31 9.53 24.94
CA ASP A 410 -14.25 8.81 25.64
C ASP A 410 -14.74 8.04 26.88
N ASN A 411 -15.75 8.58 27.58
CA ASN A 411 -16.43 7.89 28.68
C ASN A 411 -17.37 6.77 28.21
N ALA A 412 -17.85 6.82 26.97
CA ALA A 412 -18.75 5.82 26.40
C ALA A 412 -18.00 4.63 25.75
N LEU A 413 -16.71 4.80 25.45
CA LEU A 413 -15.88 3.81 24.77
C LEU A 413 -15.06 2.98 25.76
N THR A 414 -14.86 1.70 25.42
CA THR A 414 -13.76 0.92 26.01
C THR A 414 -12.40 1.39 25.46
N SER A 415 -11.31 1.11 26.16
CA SER A 415 -9.96 1.47 25.71
C SER A 415 -9.63 0.90 24.32
N ARG A 416 -10.12 -0.30 24.00
CA ARG A 416 -9.91 -0.96 22.70
C ARG A 416 -10.73 -0.31 21.58
N GLU A 417 -11.96 0.12 21.88
CA GLU A 417 -12.78 0.84 20.90
C GLU A 417 -12.20 2.23 20.61
N SER A 418 -11.70 2.92 21.65
CA SER A 418 -11.00 4.20 21.51
C SER A 418 -9.72 4.08 20.68
N GLU A 419 -8.92 3.04 20.93
CA GLU A 419 -7.73 2.71 20.12
C GLU A 419 -8.11 2.38 18.66
N SER A 420 -9.17 1.60 18.46
CA SER A 420 -9.65 1.28 17.11
C SER A 420 -10.10 2.53 16.36
N LEU A 421 -10.83 3.43 17.01
CA LEU A 421 -11.27 4.70 16.41
C LEU A 421 -10.09 5.63 16.13
N SER A 422 -9.11 5.72 17.05
CA SER A 422 -7.87 6.47 16.83
C SER A 422 -7.13 5.99 15.58
N ASN A 423 -6.94 4.66 15.45
CA ASN A 423 -6.32 4.07 14.28
C ASN A 423 -7.12 4.30 12.99
N GLN A 424 -8.46 4.24 13.06
CA GLN A 424 -9.31 4.54 11.91
C GLN A 424 -9.21 6.01 11.50
N PHE A 425 -9.23 6.93 12.45
CA PHE A 425 -9.09 8.36 12.22
C PHE A 425 -7.78 8.70 11.52
N GLU A 426 -6.64 8.24 12.07
CA GLU A 426 -5.32 8.46 11.49
C GLU A 426 -5.17 7.82 10.10
N ARG A 427 -5.78 6.65 9.89
CA ARG A 427 -5.82 6.01 8.57
C ARG A 427 -6.66 6.80 7.57
N THR A 428 -7.83 7.30 7.98
CA THR A 428 -8.71 8.08 7.10
C THR A 428 -8.02 9.35 6.60
N LYS A 429 -7.21 10.02 7.44
CA LYS A 429 -6.36 11.16 7.03
C LYS A 429 -5.40 10.83 5.88
N MET A 430 -5.08 9.55 5.66
CA MET A 430 -4.25 9.09 4.54
C MET A 430 -5.01 8.88 3.23
N PHE A 431 -6.32 9.09 3.15
CA PHE A 431 -7.09 8.87 1.92
C PHE A 431 -8.05 10.01 1.57
N VAL A 432 -8.35 10.88 2.53
CA VAL A 432 -9.21 12.04 2.30
C VAL A 432 -8.48 13.16 1.53
N PRO A 433 -9.22 14.05 0.86
CA PRO A 433 -8.68 15.23 0.19
C PRO A 433 -7.77 16.06 1.08
N THR A 434 -6.73 16.61 0.49
CA THR A 434 -5.75 17.46 1.19
C THR A 434 -6.08 18.95 1.07
N ARG A 435 -7.23 19.27 0.46
CA ARG A 435 -7.77 20.61 0.27
C ARG A 435 -9.26 20.62 0.56
N SER A 436 -9.79 21.81 0.86
CA SER A 436 -11.22 21.98 1.07
C SER A 436 -11.99 21.92 -0.25
N HIS A 437 -13.09 21.17 -0.24
CA HIS A 437 -14.06 21.04 -1.32
C HIS A 437 -15.49 21.12 -0.75
N PRO A 438 -15.96 22.31 -0.37
CA PRO A 438 -17.22 22.49 0.36
C PRO A 438 -18.50 22.15 -0.43
N MET A 439 -18.36 21.86 -1.73
CA MET A 439 -19.47 21.40 -2.58
C MET A 439 -19.65 19.88 -2.55
N ALA A 440 -18.72 19.14 -1.93
CA ALA A 440 -18.87 17.71 -1.73
C ALA A 440 -19.94 17.45 -0.66
N PRO A 441 -20.81 16.43 -0.83
CA PRO A 441 -21.79 16.06 0.19
C PRO A 441 -21.12 15.73 1.53
N ASP A 442 -21.75 16.14 2.62
CA ASP A 442 -21.34 16.03 4.03
C ASP A 442 -22.25 15.08 4.83
N LYS A 443 -23.03 14.23 4.14
CA LYS A 443 -23.85 13.16 4.73
C LYS A 443 -23.71 11.81 4.02
N PRO A 444 -23.69 10.68 4.74
CA PRO A 444 -23.74 9.35 4.13
C PRO A 444 -25.05 9.15 3.33
N PRO A 445 -25.05 8.34 2.25
CA PRO A 445 -23.96 7.51 1.73
C PRO A 445 -23.10 8.19 0.65
N PHE A 446 -23.36 9.46 0.32
CA PHE A 446 -22.78 10.12 -0.84
C PHE A 446 -21.38 10.73 -0.61
N GLU A 447 -21.00 10.95 0.66
CA GLU A 447 -19.67 11.45 1.11
C GLU A 447 -18.49 10.68 0.49
N THR A 448 -18.55 9.35 0.54
CA THR A 448 -17.37 8.50 0.28
C THR A 448 -16.97 8.52 -1.19
N ALA A 449 -17.91 8.64 -2.12
CA ALA A 449 -17.59 8.55 -3.54
C ALA A 449 -17.16 9.90 -4.13
N VAL A 450 -17.88 10.98 -3.83
CA VAL A 450 -17.68 12.27 -4.51
C VAL A 450 -16.55 13.09 -3.88
N GLY A 451 -16.48 13.12 -2.54
CA GLY A 451 -15.43 13.85 -1.82
C GLY A 451 -14.04 13.25 -2.08
N LEU A 452 -13.93 11.92 -2.09
CA LEU A 452 -12.66 11.23 -2.30
C LEU A 452 -12.13 11.33 -3.75
N MET A 453 -12.97 11.64 -4.74
CA MET A 453 -12.50 11.84 -6.13
C MET A 453 -11.50 13.00 -6.26
N ALA A 454 -11.54 13.97 -5.35
CA ALA A 454 -10.59 15.09 -5.35
C ALA A 454 -9.24 14.71 -4.74
N ALA A 455 -9.16 13.67 -3.91
CA ALA A 455 -7.94 13.33 -3.17
C ALA A 455 -6.73 13.00 -4.07
N PRO A 456 -6.87 12.22 -5.16
CA PRO A 456 -5.77 12.00 -6.10
C PRO A 456 -5.29 13.29 -6.79
N ILE A 457 -6.23 14.16 -7.17
CA ILE A 457 -5.92 15.44 -7.85
C ILE A 457 -5.18 16.38 -6.90
N ASP A 458 -5.66 16.50 -5.65
CA ASP A 458 -5.04 17.37 -4.67
C ASP A 458 -3.60 16.92 -4.34
N ARG A 459 -3.38 15.61 -4.19
CA ARG A 459 -2.06 15.01 -3.92
C ARG A 459 -1.08 15.23 -5.06
N LEU A 460 -1.51 15.11 -6.31
CA LEU A 460 -0.69 15.46 -7.46
C LEU A 460 -0.30 16.94 -7.44
N ALA A 461 -1.24 17.81 -7.09
CA ALA A 461 -0.95 19.23 -6.96
C ALA A 461 -0.03 19.55 -5.76
N ASP A 462 -0.10 18.78 -4.66
CA ASP A 462 0.75 18.98 -3.48
C ASP A 462 2.23 18.75 -3.76
N ILE A 463 2.59 17.90 -4.73
CA ILE A 463 3.98 17.71 -5.18
C ILE A 463 4.63 19.04 -5.61
N PHE A 464 3.83 19.96 -6.14
CA PHE A 464 4.31 21.26 -6.63
C PHE A 464 4.21 22.38 -5.60
N ARG A 465 3.72 22.08 -4.38
CA ARG A 465 3.56 23.06 -3.32
C ARG A 465 4.75 23.03 -2.38
N LYS A 466 5.01 24.18 -1.76
CA LYS A 466 6.05 24.32 -0.74
C LYS A 466 5.45 24.01 0.63
N PHE A 467 6.10 23.13 1.39
CA PHE A 467 5.78 22.79 2.77
C PHE A 467 6.96 23.17 3.68
N PRO A 468 6.77 23.33 5.01
CA PRO A 468 7.89 23.52 5.93
C PRO A 468 8.86 22.33 5.88
N GLU A 469 10.15 22.59 6.08
CA GLU A 469 11.21 21.56 6.00
C GLU A 469 11.37 20.76 7.31
N GLU A 470 10.83 21.28 8.41
CA GLU A 470 10.80 20.67 9.75
C GLU A 470 9.40 20.89 10.33
N LEU A 471 8.82 19.84 10.93
CA LEU A 471 7.59 19.88 11.74
C LEU A 471 7.95 19.66 13.20
#